data_AF-A0A9Q9AT68-F1
#
_entry.id   AF-A0A9Q9AT68-F1
#
_cell.length_a   1.000
_cell.length_b   1.000
_cell.length_c   1.000
_cell.angle_alpha   90.00
_cell.angle_beta   90.00
_cell.angle_gamma   90.00
#
_symmetry.space_group_name_H-M   'P 1'
#
loop_
_entity.id
_entity.type
_entity.pdbx_description
1 polymer ?
#
loop_
_entity_poly.entity_id
_entity_poly.type
_entity_poly.pdbx_seq_one_letter_code
_entity_poly.pdbx_strand_id
1 'polypeptide(L)'
;MIYLGMYWGLRVVNAEGDNHTYYVWYALAVVETLVVTGVSMKYRDLSIEGTHLVERMSLLTLIVLGEGAIAVAKACQYIAYADGAFTFAGSVAGEIVCATMILYFLYMIYFDFRNEEFFGTIRTQVWSFLHFPLHLALVLAVEGIAQCVTWNAAVRRSQELNNQVVHWIGVLNTTTAGAREWSDAANDLNTTAVELISRQLARSSSFMSTSQGIGCLGQTQISAIPAISNGVEDVDTASNAFWWLTGVLYNTIFKIAGFYPPESNTQREQALDYATNPINFTTYPFEYWQNGTIANVNKSWEVFKITYQYFFVSIGLAIILLAALAWLNRGSQVRLLWPRLLYTTIIGSALALLATMVLNVDHVVNFVLGPWILPTVALCLFGIVIANSVKLPGRSSWSESQTQRW
;
A
#
# COMPACT_ATOMS: atom_id res chain seq x y z
N MET A 1 24.78 -17.62 16.17
CA MET A 1 25.07 -19.03 15.77
C MET A 1 23.87 -19.69 15.09
N ILE A 2 22.64 -19.59 15.60
CA ILE A 2 21.46 -20.24 14.99
C ILE A 2 21.09 -19.65 13.62
N TYR A 3 21.09 -18.32 13.44
CA TYR A 3 20.86 -17.70 12.12
C TYR A 3 21.90 -18.08 11.06
N LEU A 4 23.15 -18.26 11.47
CA LEU A 4 24.23 -18.75 10.58
C LEU A 4 23.97 -20.21 10.18
N GLY A 5 23.54 -21.06 11.13
CA GLY A 5 23.16 -22.44 10.86
C GLY A 5 21.96 -22.59 9.92
N MET A 6 20.97 -21.68 10.01
CA MET A 6 19.83 -21.67 9.09
C MET A 6 20.18 -21.23 7.67
N TYR A 7 21.12 -20.28 7.52
CA TYR A 7 21.61 -19.84 6.21
C TYR A 7 22.23 -21.00 5.41
N TRP A 8 22.96 -21.89 6.09
CA TRP A 8 23.61 -23.04 5.46
C TRP A 8 22.75 -24.32 5.46
N GLY A 9 21.86 -24.49 6.44
CA GLY A 9 21.13 -25.74 6.68
C GLY A 9 19.75 -25.88 6.02
N LEU A 10 19.07 -24.78 5.64
CA LEU A 10 17.71 -24.81 5.08
C LEU A 10 17.64 -24.46 3.59
N ARG A 11 18.76 -24.53 2.85
CA ARG A 11 18.77 -24.51 1.38
C ARG A 11 18.28 -25.85 0.80
N VAL A 12 17.10 -26.32 1.20
CA VAL A 12 16.43 -27.41 0.49
C VAL A 12 15.55 -26.75 -0.56
N VAL A 13 16.13 -26.54 -1.74
CA VAL A 13 15.39 -26.18 -2.95
C VAL A 13 14.60 -27.44 -3.34
N ASN A 14 13.30 -27.46 -3.02
CA ASN A 14 12.40 -28.41 -3.66
C ASN A 14 12.42 -28.16 -5.17
N ALA A 15 12.18 -29.20 -5.97
CA ALA A 15 12.23 -29.15 -7.44
C ALA A 15 11.28 -28.10 -8.09
N GLU A 16 10.40 -27.46 -7.30
CA GLU A 16 9.46 -26.42 -7.71
C GLU A 16 9.91 -24.98 -7.33
N GLY A 17 11.09 -24.79 -6.72
CA GLY A 17 11.67 -23.46 -6.49
C GLY A 17 11.12 -22.67 -5.29
N ASP A 18 10.22 -23.24 -4.49
CA ASP A 18 9.56 -22.52 -3.39
C ASP A 18 10.30 -22.70 -2.05
N ASN A 19 10.89 -21.60 -1.55
CA ASN A 19 11.74 -21.62 -0.36
C ASN A 19 11.02 -21.07 0.88
N HIS A 20 10.41 -21.97 1.65
CA HIS A 20 9.66 -21.67 2.88
C HIS A 20 10.54 -21.32 4.11
N THR A 21 11.85 -21.12 3.92
CA THR A 21 12.81 -20.81 5.00
C THR A 21 12.49 -19.50 5.74
N TYR A 22 11.74 -18.59 5.14
CA TYR A 22 11.35 -17.34 5.79
C TYR A 22 10.45 -17.55 7.02
N TYR A 23 9.60 -18.57 7.05
CA TYR A 23 8.76 -18.87 8.21
C TYR A 23 9.58 -19.20 9.46
N VAL A 24 10.67 -19.95 9.28
CA VAL A 24 11.57 -20.34 10.36
C VAL A 24 12.33 -19.14 10.90
N TRP A 25 12.71 -18.19 10.02
CA TRP A 25 13.32 -16.93 10.40
C TRP A 25 12.43 -16.10 11.32
N TYR A 26 11.15 -15.91 10.96
CA TYR A 26 10.21 -15.17 11.78
C TYR A 26 9.91 -15.88 13.11
N ALA A 27 9.70 -17.20 13.09
CA ALA A 27 9.45 -17.98 14.30
C ALA A 27 10.63 -17.91 15.29
N LEU A 28 11.85 -18.04 14.79
CA LEU A 28 13.06 -17.97 15.62
C LEU A 28 13.24 -16.59 16.24
N ALA A 29 13.03 -15.51 15.47
CA ALA A 29 13.14 -14.14 15.97
C ALA A 29 12.15 -13.87 17.12
N VAL A 30 10.91 -14.39 17.01
CA VAL A 30 9.91 -14.27 18.08
C VAL A 30 10.33 -15.08 19.31
N VAL A 31 10.79 -16.32 19.14
CA VAL A 31 11.25 -17.16 20.25
C VAL A 31 12.45 -16.56 20.96
N GLU A 32 13.44 -16.06 20.23
CA GLU A 32 14.61 -15.40 20.78
C GLU A 32 14.22 -14.16 21.60
N THR A 33 13.31 -13.34 21.06
CA THR A 33 12.80 -12.16 21.77
C THR A 33 12.05 -12.55 23.06
N LEU A 34 11.22 -13.61 23.02
CA LEU A 34 10.51 -14.13 24.19
C LEU A 34 11.46 -14.70 25.25
N VAL A 35 12.51 -15.42 24.85
CA VAL A 35 13.50 -15.99 25.78
C VAL A 35 14.30 -14.88 26.46
N VAL A 36 14.79 -13.90 25.69
CA VAL A 36 15.53 -12.76 26.25
C VAL A 36 14.65 -11.94 27.21
N THR A 37 13.40 -11.70 26.83
CA THR A 37 12.43 -11.00 27.69
C THR A 37 12.12 -11.81 28.95
N GLY A 38 11.89 -13.12 28.83
CA GLY A 38 11.60 -14.00 29.96
C GLY A 38 12.77 -14.14 30.94
N VAL A 39 14.00 -14.17 30.43
CA VAL A 39 15.23 -14.14 31.27
C VAL A 39 15.33 -12.80 32.01
N SER A 40 15.04 -11.68 31.33
CA SER A 40 15.00 -10.36 31.97
C SER A 40 13.93 -10.26 33.07
N MET A 41 12.79 -10.94 32.91
CA MET A 41 11.74 -11.00 33.94
C MET A 41 12.14 -11.79 35.20
N LYS A 42 13.07 -12.74 35.09
CA LYS A 42 13.49 -13.61 36.20
C LYS A 42 14.64 -13.03 37.03
N TYR A 43 15.54 -12.25 36.42
CA TYR A 43 16.73 -11.72 37.08
C TYR A 43 16.59 -10.21 37.35
N ARG A 44 16.35 -9.84 38.62
CA ARG A 44 16.13 -8.45 39.06
C ARG A 44 17.34 -7.53 38.85
N ASP A 45 18.55 -8.07 38.78
CA ASP A 45 19.78 -7.30 38.53
C ASP A 45 19.95 -6.86 37.06
N LEU A 46 19.16 -7.44 36.15
CA LEU A 46 19.03 -7.01 34.74
C LEU A 46 17.77 -6.15 34.53
N SER A 47 17.14 -5.70 35.62
CA SER A 47 15.93 -4.88 35.56
C SER A 47 16.23 -3.52 34.92
N ILE A 48 15.39 -3.14 33.97
CA ILE A 48 15.43 -1.88 33.18
C ILE A 48 14.96 -0.68 34.03
N GLU A 49 14.64 -0.91 35.30
CA GLU A 49 14.13 0.07 36.25
C GLU A 49 15.15 1.21 36.49
N GLY A 50 14.79 2.43 36.07
CA GLY A 50 15.64 3.62 36.18
C GLY A 50 16.50 3.94 34.94
N THR A 51 16.35 3.21 33.83
CA THR A 51 17.09 3.52 32.59
C THR A 51 16.35 4.52 31.69
N HIS A 52 17.08 5.29 30.87
CA HIS A 52 16.55 6.17 29.82
C HIS A 52 15.82 5.42 28.68
N LEU A 53 15.51 4.13 28.84
CA LEU A 53 14.95 3.30 27.79
C LEU A 53 13.54 3.74 27.40
N VAL A 54 12.71 4.19 28.34
CA VAL A 54 11.37 4.75 28.06
C VAL A 54 11.45 6.04 27.23
N GLU A 55 12.47 6.86 27.47
CA GLU A 55 12.74 8.10 26.73
C GLU A 55 13.21 7.79 25.30
N ARG A 56 14.16 6.86 25.15
CA ARG A 56 14.69 6.44 23.84
C ARG A 56 13.64 5.76 22.95
N MET A 57 12.74 4.97 23.53
CA MET A 57 11.66 4.32 22.78
C MET A 57 10.65 5.34 22.23
N SER A 58 10.38 6.42 22.98
CA SER A 58 9.56 7.53 22.48
C SER A 58 10.21 8.28 21.32
N LEU A 59 11.52 8.47 21.38
CA LEU A 59 12.28 9.08 20.31
C LEU A 59 12.24 8.18 19.06
N LEU A 60 12.38 6.86 19.24
CA LEU A 60 12.26 5.90 18.14
C LEU A 60 10.87 5.94 17.47
N THR A 61 9.77 6.06 18.22
CA THR A 61 8.43 6.21 17.61
C THR A 61 8.31 7.48 16.79
N LEU A 62 8.94 8.57 17.24
CA LEU A 62 8.96 9.83 16.50
C LEU A 62 9.76 9.69 15.20
N ILE A 63 10.89 8.96 15.23
CA ILE A 63 11.67 8.63 14.03
C ILE A 63 10.82 7.83 13.05
N VAL A 64 10.14 6.77 13.51
CA VAL A 64 9.29 5.94 12.65
C VAL A 64 8.15 6.76 12.02
N LEU A 65 7.46 7.60 12.80
CA LEU A 65 6.44 8.51 12.26
C LEU A 65 7.04 9.52 11.26
N GLY A 66 8.27 9.98 11.50
CA GLY A 66 9.03 10.86 10.62
C GLY A 66 9.41 10.22 9.29
N GLU A 67 9.94 8.99 9.30
CA GLU A 67 10.17 8.19 8.08
C GLU A 67 8.88 8.01 7.29
N GLY A 68 7.80 7.79 8.02
CA GLY A 68 6.47 7.71 7.47
C GLY A 68 5.98 8.98 6.76
N ALA A 69 6.22 10.16 7.35
CA ALA A 69 5.94 11.44 6.71
C ALA A 69 6.80 11.66 5.45
N ILE A 70 8.06 11.21 5.45
CA ILE A 70 8.92 11.23 4.27
C ILE A 70 8.36 10.32 3.16
N ALA A 71 7.84 9.13 3.50
CA ALA A 71 7.23 8.22 2.53
C ALA A 71 6.01 8.84 1.85
N VAL A 72 5.12 9.46 2.64
CA VAL A 72 3.96 10.21 2.10
C VAL A 72 4.43 11.38 1.23
N ALA A 73 5.45 12.13 1.65
CA ALA A 73 6.00 13.23 0.85
C ALA A 73 6.58 12.75 -0.49
N LYS A 74 7.28 11.60 -0.51
CA LYS A 74 7.76 10.97 -1.75
C LYS A 74 6.59 10.55 -2.64
N ALA A 75 5.52 9.99 -2.08
CA ALA A 75 4.31 9.66 -2.84
C ALA A 75 3.68 10.91 -3.48
N CYS A 76 3.61 12.03 -2.74
CA CYS A 76 3.15 13.31 -3.26
C CYS A 76 4.06 13.85 -4.37
N GLN A 77 5.38 13.79 -4.18
CA GLN A 77 6.35 14.17 -5.21
C GLN A 77 6.18 13.31 -6.47
N TYR A 78 5.90 12.01 -6.34
CA TYR A 78 5.64 11.16 -7.49
C TYR A 78 4.42 11.58 -8.29
N ILE A 79 3.35 12.00 -7.62
CA ILE A 79 2.16 12.53 -8.27
C ILE A 79 2.48 13.88 -8.91
N ALA A 80 3.20 14.76 -8.20
CA ALA A 80 3.48 16.12 -8.64
C ALA A 80 4.45 16.23 -9.81
N TYR A 81 5.50 15.40 -9.84
CA TYR A 81 6.47 15.38 -10.95
C TYR A 81 5.98 14.58 -12.18
N ALA A 82 4.84 13.89 -12.05
CA ALA A 82 4.18 13.18 -13.14
C ALA A 82 3.22 14.09 -13.94
N ASP A 83 3.62 15.33 -14.20
CA ASP A 83 2.87 16.28 -15.03
C ASP A 83 2.53 15.61 -16.38
N GLY A 84 1.23 15.49 -16.67
CA GLY A 84 0.65 14.81 -17.83
C GLY A 84 0.14 13.37 -17.57
N ALA A 85 0.85 12.57 -16.76
CA ALA A 85 0.49 11.17 -16.52
C ALA A 85 -0.50 10.97 -15.36
N PHE A 86 -0.45 11.83 -14.33
CA PHE A 86 -1.44 11.85 -13.24
C PHE A 86 -2.02 13.26 -13.11
N THR A 87 -3.33 13.39 -13.27
CA THR A 87 -4.00 14.66 -13.00
C THR A 87 -4.17 14.84 -11.49
N PHE A 88 -3.94 16.06 -10.98
CA PHE A 88 -4.35 16.45 -9.62
C PHE A 88 -5.88 16.54 -9.54
N ALA A 89 -6.54 15.39 -9.59
CA ALA A 89 -7.96 15.30 -9.32
C ALA A 89 -8.21 15.67 -7.85
N GLY A 90 -9.34 16.34 -7.58
CA GLY A 90 -9.72 16.73 -6.21
C GLY A 90 -9.79 15.53 -5.24
N SER A 91 -10.05 14.33 -5.76
CA SER A 91 -10.00 13.08 -4.99
C SER A 91 -8.60 12.71 -4.49
N VAL A 92 -7.55 12.91 -5.29
CA VAL A 92 -6.15 12.62 -4.92
C VAL A 92 -5.67 13.64 -3.88
N ALA A 93 -6.00 14.92 -4.08
CA ALA A 93 -5.70 15.97 -3.10
C ALA A 93 -6.37 15.70 -1.75
N GLY A 94 -7.65 15.32 -1.75
CA GLY A 94 -8.38 14.93 -0.54
C GLY A 94 -7.75 13.74 0.17
N GLU A 95 -7.21 12.77 -0.57
CA GLU A 95 -6.55 11.61 0.00
C GLU A 95 -5.20 11.94 0.63
N ILE A 96 -4.41 12.84 0.02
CA ILE A 96 -3.15 13.34 0.62
C ILE A 96 -3.44 14.05 1.95
N VAL A 97 -4.52 14.84 2.01
CA VAL A 97 -4.97 15.45 3.27
C VAL A 97 -5.34 14.38 4.29
N CYS A 98 -6.07 13.34 3.88
CA CYS A 98 -6.40 12.22 4.77
C CYS A 98 -5.16 11.47 5.25
N ALA A 99 -4.18 11.21 4.38
CA ALA A 99 -2.90 10.59 4.75
C ALA A 99 -2.16 11.42 5.82
N THR A 100 -2.11 12.74 5.63
CA THR A 100 -1.48 13.66 6.59
C THR A 100 -2.24 13.69 7.92
N MET A 101 -3.57 13.69 7.88
CA MET A 101 -4.41 13.60 9.09
C MET A 101 -4.22 12.28 9.83
N ILE A 102 -4.11 11.15 9.12
CA ILE A 102 -3.85 9.83 9.74
C ILE A 102 -2.53 9.87 10.51
N LEU A 103 -1.45 10.39 9.91
CA LEU A 103 -0.15 10.54 10.58
C LEU A 103 -0.27 11.41 11.83
N TYR A 104 -0.97 12.54 11.74
CA TYR A 104 -1.20 13.43 12.86
C TYR A 104 -2.02 12.78 13.98
N PHE A 105 -3.08 12.03 13.65
CA PHE A 105 -3.89 11.33 14.64
C PHE A 105 -3.12 10.16 15.28
N LEU A 106 -2.31 9.42 14.54
CA LEU A 106 -1.42 8.39 15.10
C LEU A 106 -0.43 9.00 16.09
N TYR A 107 0.19 10.13 15.74
CA TYR A 107 1.03 10.91 16.64
C TYR A 107 0.26 11.32 17.91
N MET A 108 -0.92 11.92 17.76
CA MET A 108 -1.72 12.40 18.89
C MET A 108 -2.13 11.26 19.83
N ILE A 109 -2.63 10.15 19.28
CA ILE A 109 -3.05 8.98 20.08
C ILE A 109 -1.86 8.40 20.84
N TYR A 110 -0.69 8.31 20.20
CA TYR A 110 0.51 7.78 20.85
C TYR A 110 0.96 8.64 22.04
N PHE A 111 1.08 9.96 21.84
CA PHE A 111 1.57 10.86 22.89
C PHE A 111 0.53 11.13 24.00
N ASP A 112 -0.77 11.14 23.71
CA ASP A 112 -1.82 11.34 24.73
C ASP A 112 -1.92 10.16 25.73
N PHE A 113 -1.46 8.98 25.34
CA PHE A 113 -1.41 7.80 26.21
C PHE A 113 -0.14 7.71 27.08
N ARG A 114 0.83 8.61 26.89
CA ARG A 114 2.05 8.69 27.70
C ARG A 114 1.82 9.57 28.93
N ASN A 115 1.49 8.98 30.07
CA ASN A 115 1.63 9.63 31.38
C ASN A 115 2.91 9.10 32.07
N GLU A 116 3.69 9.99 32.66
CA GLU A 116 5.02 9.74 33.26
C GLU A 116 4.93 9.25 34.72
N GLU A 117 4.06 8.28 35.03
CA GLU A 117 4.05 7.68 36.37
C GLU A 117 4.95 6.44 36.42
N PHE A 118 5.94 6.47 37.31
CA PHE A 118 6.94 5.42 37.49
C PHE A 118 6.28 4.05 37.74
N PHE A 119 6.56 3.11 36.84
CA PHE A 119 6.06 1.74 36.86
C PHE A 119 6.78 0.86 37.89
N GLY A 120 6.11 -0.21 38.33
CA GLY A 120 6.80 -1.35 38.94
C GLY A 120 7.54 -2.19 37.88
N THR A 121 8.63 -2.84 38.29
CA THR A 121 9.58 -3.61 37.46
C THR A 121 8.95 -4.45 36.33
N ILE A 122 7.90 -5.23 36.63
CA ILE A 122 7.28 -6.17 35.69
C ILE A 122 6.49 -5.45 34.58
N ARG A 123 5.80 -4.34 34.92
CA ARG A 123 5.01 -3.59 33.93
C ARG A 123 5.91 -2.90 32.92
N THR A 124 7.06 -2.39 33.37
CA THR A 124 8.07 -1.79 32.48
C THR A 124 8.58 -2.79 31.45
N GLN A 125 8.82 -4.04 31.87
CA GLN A 125 9.33 -5.08 30.96
C GLN A 125 8.28 -5.50 29.92
N VAL A 126 7.02 -5.69 30.32
CA VAL A 126 5.92 -5.97 29.38
C VAL A 126 5.68 -4.78 28.45
N TRP A 127 5.79 -3.55 28.96
CA TRP A 127 5.68 -2.32 28.18
C TRP A 127 6.76 -2.27 27.09
N SER A 128 8.02 -2.53 27.44
CA SER A 128 9.13 -2.56 26.49
C SER A 128 8.96 -3.65 25.45
N PHE A 129 8.50 -4.85 25.84
CA PHE A 129 8.24 -5.95 24.91
C PHE A 129 7.15 -5.60 23.88
N LEU A 130 6.04 -5.02 24.33
CA LEU A 130 4.90 -4.68 23.47
C LEU A 130 5.20 -3.50 22.52
N HIS A 131 6.24 -2.73 22.81
CA HIS A 131 6.67 -1.61 21.97
C HIS A 131 7.34 -2.06 20.66
N PHE A 132 8.02 -3.21 20.65
CA PHE A 132 8.61 -3.78 19.44
C PHE A 132 7.57 -4.14 18.35
N PRO A 133 6.52 -4.93 18.64
CA PRO A 133 5.47 -5.18 17.65
C PRO A 133 4.66 -3.91 17.32
N LEU A 134 4.57 -2.94 18.25
CA LEU A 134 3.96 -1.63 17.94
C LEU A 134 4.75 -0.92 16.84
N HIS A 135 6.08 -0.82 16.96
CA HIS A 135 6.90 -0.17 15.93
C HIS A 135 6.76 -0.87 14.59
N LEU A 136 6.80 -2.20 14.57
CA LEU A 136 6.60 -2.96 13.34
C LEU A 136 5.25 -2.67 12.70
N ALA A 137 4.17 -2.70 13.48
CA ALA A 137 2.83 -2.38 13.01
C ALA A 137 2.73 -0.94 12.50
N LEU A 138 3.39 0.01 13.16
CA LEU A 138 3.37 1.42 12.78
C LEU A 138 4.19 1.69 11.51
N VAL A 139 5.37 1.08 11.34
CA VAL A 139 6.15 1.12 10.09
C VAL A 139 5.30 0.61 8.92
N LEU A 140 4.71 -0.58 9.07
CA LEU A 140 3.88 -1.20 8.04
C LEU A 140 2.62 -0.37 7.73
N ALA A 141 1.99 0.20 8.77
CA ALA A 141 0.82 1.06 8.59
C ALA A 141 1.17 2.29 7.78
N VAL A 142 2.27 2.97 8.11
CA VAL A 142 2.62 4.21 7.42
C VAL A 142 3.15 3.97 6.00
N GLU A 143 3.91 2.91 5.77
CA GLU A 143 4.26 2.49 4.41
C GLU A 143 3.01 2.17 3.58
N GLY A 144 2.02 1.48 4.19
CA GLY A 144 0.72 1.24 3.57
C GLY A 144 -0.02 2.54 3.19
N ILE A 145 0.02 3.57 4.03
CA ILE A 145 -0.56 4.90 3.70
C ILE A 145 0.06 5.46 2.42
N ALA A 146 1.39 5.46 2.31
CA ALA A 146 2.08 6.00 1.14
C ALA A 146 1.70 5.24 -0.15
N GLN A 147 1.60 3.91 -0.08
CA GLN A 147 1.20 3.09 -1.22
C GLN A 147 -0.28 3.23 -1.58
N CYS A 148 -1.18 3.50 -0.62
CA CYS A 148 -2.58 3.80 -0.93
C CYS A 148 -2.71 5.11 -1.72
N VAL A 149 -1.91 6.13 -1.40
CA VAL A 149 -1.88 7.40 -2.15
C VAL A 149 -1.45 7.18 -3.61
N THR A 150 -0.37 6.42 -3.84
CA THR A 150 0.07 6.14 -5.22
C THR A 150 -0.91 5.24 -5.97
N TRP A 151 -1.58 4.32 -5.28
CA TRP A 151 -2.62 3.47 -5.86
C TRP A 151 -3.83 4.27 -6.36
N ASN A 152 -4.38 5.20 -5.57
CA ASN A 152 -5.51 6.00 -6.05
C ASN A 152 -5.12 6.86 -7.26
N ALA A 153 -3.91 7.42 -7.29
CA ALA A 153 -3.40 8.12 -8.48
C ALA A 153 -3.39 7.19 -9.71
N ALA A 154 -2.92 5.95 -9.55
CA ALA A 154 -2.95 4.91 -10.59
C ALA A 154 -4.39 4.62 -11.07
N VAL A 155 -5.31 4.42 -10.13
CA VAL A 155 -6.73 4.17 -10.42
C VAL A 155 -7.37 5.32 -11.18
N ARG A 156 -7.06 6.58 -10.84
CA ARG A 156 -7.59 7.74 -11.56
C ARG A 156 -7.10 7.81 -12.99
N ARG A 157 -5.82 7.54 -13.23
CA ARG A 157 -5.32 7.45 -14.60
C ARG A 157 -5.90 6.26 -15.36
N SER A 158 -6.10 5.13 -14.68
CA SER A 158 -6.76 3.94 -15.22
C SER A 158 -8.22 4.22 -15.61
N GLN A 159 -8.96 5.00 -14.82
CA GLN A 159 -10.32 5.42 -15.13
C GLN A 159 -10.37 6.36 -16.34
N GLU A 160 -9.43 7.30 -16.43
CA GLU A 160 -9.32 8.19 -17.59
C GLU A 160 -9.02 7.38 -18.88
N LEU A 161 -8.06 6.45 -18.82
CA LEU A 161 -7.78 5.55 -19.93
C LEU A 161 -9.01 4.70 -20.29
N ASN A 162 -9.75 4.20 -19.31
CA ASN A 162 -10.98 3.45 -19.57
C ASN A 162 -12.03 4.30 -20.30
N ASN A 163 -12.19 5.57 -19.92
CA ASN A 163 -13.12 6.47 -20.58
C ASN A 163 -12.69 6.75 -22.03
N GLN A 164 -11.39 6.94 -22.28
CA GLN A 164 -10.83 7.08 -23.63
C GLN A 164 -11.08 5.82 -24.47
N VAL A 165 -10.81 4.64 -23.92
CA VAL A 165 -11.03 3.35 -24.58
C VAL A 165 -12.51 3.14 -24.91
N VAL A 166 -13.42 3.40 -23.97
CA VAL A 166 -14.87 3.27 -24.20
C VAL A 166 -15.37 4.28 -25.23
N HIS A 167 -14.83 5.51 -25.24
CA HIS A 167 -15.15 6.51 -26.25
C HIS A 167 -14.79 6.01 -27.65
N TRP A 168 -13.55 5.55 -27.84
CA TRP A 168 -13.09 5.05 -29.14
C TRP A 168 -13.80 3.77 -29.57
N ILE A 169 -14.06 2.82 -28.66
CA ILE A 169 -14.90 1.65 -28.97
C ILE A 169 -16.27 2.10 -29.47
N GLY A 170 -16.89 3.10 -28.83
CA GLY A 170 -18.17 3.63 -29.24
C GLY A 170 -18.15 4.26 -30.64
N VAL A 171 -17.11 5.04 -30.96
CA VAL A 171 -16.92 5.68 -32.27
C VAL A 171 -16.65 4.65 -33.37
N LEU A 172 -15.75 3.71 -33.11
CA LEU A 172 -15.28 2.71 -34.08
C LEU A 172 -16.32 1.61 -34.37
N ASN A 173 -17.24 1.36 -33.44
CA ASN A 173 -18.35 0.42 -33.62
C ASN A 173 -19.55 1.02 -34.36
N THR A 174 -19.48 2.29 -34.78
CA THR A 174 -20.53 2.88 -35.63
C THR A 174 -20.36 2.42 -37.08
N THR A 175 -21.46 2.22 -37.79
CA THR A 175 -21.45 1.84 -39.24
C THR A 175 -20.88 2.93 -40.15
N THR A 176 -20.49 4.08 -39.59
CA THR A 176 -19.95 5.26 -40.27
C THR A 176 -18.46 5.49 -39.99
N ALA A 177 -17.81 4.64 -39.20
CA ALA A 177 -16.39 4.78 -38.91
C ALA A 177 -15.56 4.63 -40.19
N GLY A 178 -14.98 5.74 -40.66
CA GLY A 178 -14.11 5.79 -41.82
C GLY A 178 -12.63 5.78 -41.44
N ALA A 179 -11.77 5.94 -42.44
CA ALA A 179 -10.31 5.93 -42.25
C ALA A 179 -9.81 7.04 -41.33
N ARG A 180 -10.56 8.15 -41.24
CA ARG A 180 -10.21 9.29 -40.41
C ARG A 180 -10.40 8.96 -38.92
N GLU A 181 -11.51 8.35 -38.55
CA GLU A 181 -11.81 7.98 -37.17
C GLU A 181 -10.81 6.95 -36.63
N TRP A 182 -10.42 5.96 -37.44
CA TRP A 182 -9.36 5.00 -37.11
C TRP A 182 -7.99 5.67 -36.98
N SER A 183 -7.67 6.62 -37.86
CA SER A 183 -6.42 7.40 -37.77
C SER A 183 -6.38 8.31 -36.54
N ASP A 184 -7.51 8.93 -36.19
CA ASP A 184 -7.62 9.80 -35.02
C ASP A 184 -7.49 8.97 -33.72
N ALA A 185 -8.13 7.79 -33.68
CA ALA A 185 -7.99 6.84 -32.57
C ALA A 185 -6.54 6.35 -32.40
N ALA A 186 -5.88 5.99 -33.51
CA ALA A 186 -4.50 5.56 -33.51
C ALA A 186 -3.57 6.68 -33.00
N ASN A 187 -3.79 7.93 -33.40
CA ASN A 187 -2.98 9.06 -32.96
C ASN A 187 -3.18 9.36 -31.45
N ASP A 188 -4.42 9.35 -30.95
CA ASP A 188 -4.73 9.60 -29.54
C ASP A 188 -4.18 8.50 -28.60
N LEU A 189 -4.26 7.23 -29.04
CA LEU A 189 -3.63 6.14 -28.29
C LEU A 189 -2.10 6.20 -28.37
N ASN A 190 -1.53 6.63 -29.50
CA ASN A 190 -0.09 6.78 -29.66
C ASN A 190 0.47 7.87 -28.73
N THR A 191 -0.18 9.03 -28.65
CA THR A 191 0.24 10.11 -27.73
C THR A 191 0.19 9.62 -26.27
N THR A 192 -0.90 8.96 -25.89
CA THR A 192 -1.06 8.36 -24.55
C THR A 192 -0.02 7.29 -24.26
N ALA A 193 0.31 6.43 -25.24
CA ALA A 193 1.29 5.38 -25.09
C ALA A 193 2.71 5.90 -24.94
N VAL A 194 3.10 6.86 -25.79
CA VAL A 194 4.42 7.50 -25.71
C VAL A 194 4.58 8.21 -24.37
N GLU A 195 3.55 8.91 -23.90
CA GLU A 195 3.58 9.58 -22.61
C GLU A 195 3.75 8.58 -21.45
N LEU A 196 2.88 7.57 -21.35
CA LEU A 196 2.91 6.63 -20.22
C LEU A 196 4.18 5.76 -20.23
N ILE A 197 4.56 5.22 -21.38
CA ILE A 197 5.71 4.31 -21.45
C ILE A 197 7.02 5.06 -21.22
N SER A 198 7.18 6.29 -21.77
CA SER A 198 8.38 7.10 -21.50
C SER A 198 8.51 7.46 -20.01
N ARG A 199 7.41 7.73 -19.33
CA ARG A 199 7.39 7.96 -17.88
C ARG A 199 7.75 6.71 -17.09
N GLN A 200 7.22 5.54 -17.48
CA GLN A 200 7.64 4.28 -16.87
C GLN A 200 9.14 4.05 -17.04
N LEU A 201 9.69 4.31 -18.23
CA LEU A 201 11.12 4.16 -18.51
C LEU A 201 11.99 5.09 -17.66
N ALA A 202 11.57 6.36 -17.47
CA ALA A 202 12.28 7.30 -16.62
C ALA A 202 12.30 6.89 -15.14
N ARG A 203 11.31 6.11 -14.69
CA ARG A 203 11.17 5.66 -13.30
C ARG A 203 11.73 4.25 -13.05
N SER A 204 11.88 3.46 -14.10
CA SER A 204 12.29 2.07 -14.02
C SER A 204 13.67 1.93 -13.36
N SER A 205 13.73 1.27 -12.21
CA SER A 205 14.99 0.96 -11.52
C SER A 205 15.56 -0.40 -11.90
N SER A 206 14.76 -1.30 -12.47
CA SER A 206 15.19 -2.63 -12.87
C SER A 206 15.48 -2.69 -14.38
N PHE A 207 16.55 -3.40 -14.76
CA PHE A 207 16.89 -3.61 -16.16
C PHE A 207 15.73 -4.29 -16.92
N MET A 208 15.04 -5.24 -16.27
CA MET A 208 13.96 -5.98 -16.89
C MET A 208 12.75 -5.08 -17.20
N SER A 209 12.31 -4.27 -16.23
CA SER A 209 11.19 -3.33 -16.47
C SER A 209 11.53 -2.28 -17.52
N THR A 210 12.79 -1.86 -17.62
CA THR A 210 13.26 -0.97 -18.69
C THR A 210 13.22 -1.67 -20.05
N SER A 211 13.76 -2.88 -20.14
CA SER A 211 13.78 -3.66 -21.39
C SER A 211 12.36 -3.95 -21.91
N GLN A 212 11.44 -4.31 -21.02
CA GLN A 212 10.02 -4.49 -21.34
C GLN A 212 9.38 -3.20 -21.82
N GLY A 213 9.64 -2.07 -21.15
CA GLY A 213 9.10 -0.77 -21.56
C GLY A 213 9.57 -0.38 -22.96
N ILE A 214 10.86 -0.60 -23.28
CA ILE A 214 11.42 -0.31 -24.61
C ILE A 214 10.79 -1.22 -25.66
N GLY A 215 10.69 -2.53 -25.39
CA GLY A 215 10.05 -3.49 -26.29
C GLY A 215 8.60 -3.14 -26.58
N CYS A 216 7.81 -2.84 -25.54
CA CYS A 216 6.42 -2.41 -25.69
C CYS A 216 6.29 -1.10 -26.47
N LEU A 217 7.17 -0.12 -26.23
CA LEU A 217 7.16 1.15 -26.97
C LEU A 217 7.45 0.91 -28.47
N GLY A 218 8.47 0.10 -28.76
CA GLY A 218 8.82 -0.28 -30.13
C GLY A 218 7.65 -0.97 -30.84
N GLN A 219 7.03 -1.96 -30.20
CA GLN A 219 5.90 -2.68 -30.78
C GLN A 219 4.64 -1.82 -30.92
N THR A 220 4.44 -0.85 -30.04
CA THR A 220 3.38 0.13 -30.19
C THR A 220 3.54 0.88 -31.51
N GLN A 221 4.73 1.40 -31.79
CA GLN A 221 4.99 2.20 -32.99
C GLN A 221 5.10 1.37 -34.28
N ILE A 222 5.70 0.18 -34.21
CA ILE A 222 5.99 -0.66 -35.38
C ILE A 222 4.76 -1.48 -35.81
N SER A 223 4.00 -1.99 -34.83
CA SER A 223 2.96 -3.00 -35.09
C SER A 223 1.57 -2.47 -34.73
N ALA A 224 1.37 -1.97 -33.51
CA ALA A 224 0.03 -1.68 -32.99
C ALA A 224 -0.62 -0.45 -33.64
N ILE A 225 0.07 0.70 -33.68
CA ILE A 225 -0.48 1.94 -34.24
C ILE A 225 -0.78 1.81 -35.74
N PRO A 226 0.11 1.25 -36.59
CA PRO A 226 -0.20 1.03 -38.00
C PRO A 226 -1.40 0.09 -38.18
N ALA A 227 -1.48 -1.00 -37.40
CA ALA A 227 -2.61 -1.93 -37.45
C ALA A 227 -3.95 -1.26 -37.07
N ILE A 228 -3.96 -0.40 -36.05
CA ILE A 228 -5.16 0.35 -35.65
C ILE A 228 -5.53 1.38 -36.73
N SER A 229 -4.56 2.09 -37.29
CA SER A 229 -4.82 3.10 -38.32
C SER A 229 -5.41 2.51 -39.61
N ASN A 230 -5.08 1.25 -39.92
CA ASN A 230 -5.59 0.54 -41.09
C ASN A 230 -6.88 -0.26 -40.81
N GLY A 231 -7.60 0.05 -39.73
CA GLY A 231 -8.79 -0.71 -39.31
C GLY A 231 -9.96 -0.69 -40.28
N VAL A 232 -9.93 0.14 -41.34
CA VAL A 232 -10.94 0.09 -42.42
C VAL A 232 -10.76 -1.14 -43.31
N GLU A 233 -9.52 -1.58 -43.55
CA GLU A 233 -9.23 -2.74 -44.39
C GLU A 233 -9.39 -4.05 -43.62
N ASP A 234 -8.99 -4.06 -42.34
CA ASP A 234 -9.06 -5.22 -41.47
C ASP A 234 -9.42 -4.80 -40.03
N VAL A 235 -10.73 -4.84 -39.75
CA VAL A 235 -11.30 -4.49 -38.45
C VAL A 235 -10.86 -5.46 -37.34
N ASP A 236 -10.64 -6.73 -37.68
CA ASP A 236 -10.29 -7.77 -36.70
C ASP A 236 -8.85 -7.56 -36.20
N THR A 237 -7.91 -7.33 -37.12
CA THR A 237 -6.51 -7.03 -36.79
C THR A 237 -6.39 -5.71 -36.01
N ALA A 238 -7.13 -4.67 -36.40
CA ALA A 238 -7.14 -3.40 -35.69
C ALA A 238 -7.71 -3.52 -34.27
N SER A 239 -8.79 -4.31 -34.10
CA SER A 239 -9.37 -4.57 -32.79
C SER A 239 -8.42 -5.34 -31.87
N ASN A 240 -7.70 -6.33 -32.41
CA ASN A 240 -6.69 -7.10 -31.67
C ASN A 240 -5.53 -6.21 -31.20
N ALA A 241 -5.02 -5.36 -32.10
CA ALA A 241 -3.96 -4.39 -31.80
C ALA A 241 -4.40 -3.37 -30.73
N PHE A 242 -5.64 -2.90 -30.83
CA PHE A 242 -6.24 -1.99 -29.86
C PHE A 242 -6.27 -2.60 -28.45
N TRP A 243 -6.80 -3.83 -28.30
CA TRP A 243 -6.85 -4.49 -26.99
C TRP A 243 -5.48 -4.77 -26.40
N TRP A 244 -4.53 -5.22 -27.22
CA TRP A 244 -3.16 -5.42 -26.76
C TRP A 244 -2.55 -4.12 -26.22
N LEU A 245 -2.69 -3.01 -26.96
CA LEU A 245 -2.18 -1.72 -26.54
C LEU A 245 -2.82 -1.26 -25.23
N THR A 246 -4.15 -1.37 -25.11
CA THR A 246 -4.86 -1.07 -23.87
C THR A 246 -4.31 -1.86 -22.67
N GLY A 247 -4.05 -3.17 -22.82
CA GLY A 247 -3.46 -3.99 -21.75
C GLY A 247 -2.05 -3.58 -21.36
N VAL A 248 -1.23 -3.18 -22.34
CA VAL A 248 0.11 -2.63 -22.10
C VAL A 248 0.00 -1.33 -21.30
N LEU A 249 -0.90 -0.41 -21.68
CA LEU A 249 -1.10 0.87 -21.01
C LEU A 249 -1.58 0.70 -19.56
N TYR A 250 -2.53 -0.20 -19.30
CA TYR A 250 -2.95 -0.51 -17.93
C TYR A 250 -1.79 -1.01 -17.08
N ASN A 251 -1.03 -1.99 -17.57
CA ASN A 251 0.13 -2.51 -16.84
C ASN A 251 1.17 -1.40 -16.59
N THR A 252 1.38 -0.52 -17.56
CA THR A 252 2.29 0.63 -17.49
C THR A 252 1.88 1.59 -16.38
N ILE A 253 0.59 1.94 -16.27
CA ILE A 253 0.07 2.83 -15.21
C ILE A 253 0.39 2.29 -13.81
N PHE A 254 0.13 1.00 -13.57
CA PHE A 254 0.39 0.40 -12.25
C PHE A 254 1.89 0.25 -11.96
N LYS A 255 2.72 -0.06 -12.97
CA LYS A 255 4.19 -0.05 -12.84
C LYS A 255 4.72 1.33 -12.49
N ILE A 256 4.19 2.40 -13.09
CA ILE A 256 4.54 3.79 -12.73
C ILE A 256 4.18 4.08 -11.27
N ALA A 257 3.07 3.56 -10.76
CA ALA A 257 2.70 3.72 -9.36
C ALA A 257 3.57 2.91 -8.37
N GLY A 258 4.43 2.01 -8.88
CA GLY A 258 5.34 1.18 -8.10
C GLY A 258 4.85 -0.25 -7.87
N PHE A 259 3.75 -0.66 -8.48
CA PHE A 259 3.21 -2.01 -8.38
C PHE A 259 3.73 -2.86 -9.53
N TYR A 260 4.78 -3.63 -9.26
CA TYR A 260 5.39 -4.52 -10.23
C TYR A 260 4.82 -5.93 -10.06
N PRO A 261 4.10 -6.48 -11.07
CA PRO A 261 3.64 -7.86 -11.01
C PRO A 261 4.82 -8.83 -10.94
N PRO A 262 4.66 -10.01 -10.30
CA PRO A 262 5.74 -10.97 -10.12
C PRO A 262 6.37 -11.39 -11.44
N GLU A 263 7.70 -11.39 -11.47
CA GLU A 263 8.51 -11.67 -12.65
C GLU A 263 8.56 -13.18 -12.91
N SER A 264 8.00 -13.61 -14.03
CA SER A 264 8.08 -15.01 -14.51
C SER A 264 9.06 -15.10 -15.67
N ASN A 265 9.72 -16.26 -15.82
CA ASN A 265 10.56 -16.58 -16.98
C ASN A 265 9.83 -16.34 -18.31
N THR A 266 8.52 -16.58 -18.34
CA THR A 266 7.67 -16.32 -19.51
C THR A 266 7.57 -14.84 -19.87
N GLN A 267 7.57 -13.93 -18.89
CA GLN A 267 7.55 -12.48 -19.15
C GLN A 267 8.90 -11.99 -19.67
N ARG A 268 10.00 -12.65 -19.30
CA ARG A 268 11.34 -12.37 -19.83
C ARG A 268 11.45 -12.79 -21.28
N GLU A 269 10.91 -13.96 -21.62
CA GLU A 269 10.84 -14.44 -23.00
C GLU A 269 9.94 -13.55 -23.86
N GLN A 270 8.78 -13.13 -23.34
CA GLN A 270 7.91 -12.16 -24.01
C GLN A 270 8.59 -10.81 -24.23
N ALA A 271 9.36 -10.31 -23.27
CA ALA A 271 10.12 -9.06 -23.42
C ALA A 271 11.16 -9.15 -24.54
N LEU A 272 11.83 -10.29 -24.64
CA LEU A 272 12.84 -10.55 -25.68
C LEU A 272 12.19 -10.70 -27.06
N ASP A 273 11.04 -11.37 -27.13
CA ASP A 273 10.27 -11.52 -28.36
C ASP A 273 9.77 -10.16 -28.86
N TYR A 274 9.20 -9.34 -27.98
CA TYR A 274 8.79 -7.96 -28.31
C TYR A 274 9.96 -7.06 -28.73
N ALA A 275 11.19 -7.35 -28.31
CA ALA A 275 12.36 -6.61 -28.76
C ALA A 275 12.87 -7.05 -30.15
N THR A 276 12.53 -8.27 -30.59
CA THR A 276 13.16 -8.90 -31.76
C THR A 276 12.22 -9.02 -32.95
N ASN A 277 10.94 -9.34 -32.72
CA ASN A 277 9.97 -9.65 -33.78
C ASN A 277 8.76 -8.70 -33.72
N PRO A 278 8.27 -8.19 -34.88
CA PRO A 278 7.02 -7.44 -34.90
C PRO A 278 5.83 -8.34 -34.53
N ILE A 279 4.92 -7.83 -33.72
CA ILE A 279 3.72 -8.58 -33.31
C ILE A 279 2.77 -8.71 -34.50
N ASN A 280 2.41 -9.95 -34.83
CA ASN A 280 1.36 -10.23 -35.79
C ASN A 280 0.02 -10.48 -35.07
N PHE A 281 -0.88 -9.49 -35.14
CA PHE A 281 -2.19 -9.52 -34.49
C PHE A 281 -3.20 -10.48 -35.13
N THR A 282 -2.90 -11.08 -36.29
CA THR A 282 -3.73 -12.12 -36.94
C THR A 282 -3.51 -13.52 -36.36
N THR A 283 -2.43 -13.72 -35.60
CA THR A 283 -2.00 -15.05 -35.13
C THR A 283 -2.99 -15.68 -34.14
N TYR A 284 -3.66 -14.85 -33.35
CA TYR A 284 -4.56 -15.28 -32.28
C TYR A 284 -5.92 -14.59 -32.42
N PRO A 285 -7.01 -15.25 -32.01
CA PRO A 285 -8.34 -14.65 -32.03
C PRO A 285 -8.44 -13.48 -31.05
N PHE A 286 -9.43 -12.62 -31.27
CA PHE A 286 -9.73 -11.47 -30.42
C PHE A 286 -9.78 -11.77 -28.92
N GLU A 287 -10.41 -12.89 -28.55
CA GLU A 287 -10.54 -13.31 -27.15
C GLU A 287 -9.18 -13.48 -26.45
N TYR A 288 -8.12 -13.88 -27.17
CA TYR A 288 -6.79 -14.02 -26.60
C TYR A 288 -6.23 -12.68 -26.14
N TRP A 289 -6.33 -11.65 -26.99
CA TRP A 289 -5.81 -10.31 -26.70
C TRP A 289 -6.64 -9.64 -25.59
N GLN A 290 -7.96 -9.80 -25.63
CA GLN A 290 -8.85 -9.30 -24.60
C GLN A 290 -8.57 -9.96 -23.22
N ASN A 291 -8.46 -11.28 -23.19
CA ASN A 291 -8.14 -12.02 -21.96
C ASN A 291 -6.75 -11.68 -21.44
N GLY A 292 -5.77 -11.45 -22.32
CA GLY A 292 -4.44 -10.99 -21.95
C GLY A 292 -4.46 -9.63 -21.23
N THR A 293 -5.28 -8.71 -21.72
CA THR A 293 -5.49 -7.39 -21.07
C THR A 293 -6.11 -7.53 -19.69
N ILE A 294 -7.16 -8.33 -19.56
CA ILE A 294 -7.81 -8.62 -18.27
C ILE A 294 -6.82 -9.29 -17.30
N ALA A 295 -6.04 -10.26 -17.78
CA ALA A 295 -5.03 -10.95 -16.98
C ALA A 295 -3.94 -9.99 -16.47
N ASN A 296 -3.50 -9.03 -17.28
CA ASN A 296 -2.51 -8.02 -16.88
C ASN A 296 -3.06 -7.09 -15.78
N VAL A 297 -4.34 -6.69 -15.88
CA VAL A 297 -5.01 -5.90 -14.83
C VAL A 297 -5.12 -6.71 -13.53
N ASN A 298 -5.50 -7.99 -13.62
CA ASN A 298 -5.62 -8.88 -12.47
C ASN A 298 -4.29 -9.11 -11.75
N LYS A 299 -3.17 -9.21 -12.48
CA LYS A 299 -1.84 -9.33 -11.86
C LYS A 299 -1.46 -8.10 -11.04
N SER A 300 -1.77 -6.89 -11.54
CA SER A 300 -1.54 -5.65 -10.78
C SER A 300 -2.39 -5.60 -9.51
N TRP A 301 -3.63 -6.11 -9.59
CA TRP A 301 -4.50 -6.26 -8.43
C TRP A 301 -3.94 -7.21 -7.37
N GLU A 302 -3.37 -8.35 -7.77
CA GLU A 302 -2.78 -9.32 -6.83
C GLU A 302 -1.67 -8.70 -5.98
N VAL A 303 -0.84 -7.84 -6.56
CA VAL A 303 0.21 -7.12 -5.82
C VAL A 303 -0.42 -6.16 -4.81
N PHE A 304 -1.40 -5.35 -5.24
CA PHE A 304 -2.06 -4.40 -4.35
C PHE A 304 -2.90 -5.08 -3.26
N LYS A 305 -3.46 -6.26 -3.52
CA LYS A 305 -4.20 -7.05 -2.54
C LYS A 305 -3.35 -7.34 -1.30
N ILE A 306 -2.05 -7.60 -1.46
CA ILE A 306 -1.13 -7.78 -0.34
C ILE A 306 -0.98 -6.47 0.43
N THR A 307 -0.78 -5.35 -0.27
CA THR A 307 -0.73 -4.00 0.31
C THR A 307 -1.97 -3.67 1.13
N TYR A 308 -3.14 -3.89 0.54
CA TYR A 308 -4.42 -3.68 1.20
C TYR A 308 -4.55 -4.50 2.49
N GLN A 309 -4.24 -5.80 2.42
CA GLN A 309 -4.37 -6.70 3.58
C GLN A 309 -3.44 -6.29 4.73
N TYR A 310 -2.15 -6.09 4.46
CA TYR A 310 -1.24 -5.74 5.54
C TYR A 310 -1.53 -4.34 6.08
N PHE A 311 -1.97 -3.39 5.26
CA PHE A 311 -2.25 -2.02 5.69
C PHE A 311 -3.38 -1.98 6.74
N PHE A 312 -4.51 -2.63 6.46
CA PHE A 312 -5.65 -2.67 7.38
C PHE A 312 -5.35 -3.47 8.65
N VAL A 313 -4.63 -4.59 8.53
CA VAL A 313 -4.19 -5.39 9.68
C VAL A 313 -3.19 -4.62 10.53
N SER A 314 -2.20 -3.97 9.94
CA SER A 314 -1.14 -3.27 10.67
C SER A 314 -1.66 -2.04 11.39
N ILE A 315 -2.52 -1.22 10.76
CA ILE A 315 -3.09 -0.04 11.40
C ILE A 315 -4.07 -0.42 12.52
N GLY A 316 -4.89 -1.45 12.31
CA GLY A 316 -5.78 -1.97 13.34
C GLY A 316 -4.99 -2.54 14.53
N LEU A 317 -3.95 -3.34 14.25
CA LEU A 317 -3.05 -3.87 15.27
C LEU A 317 -2.30 -2.76 16.02
N ALA A 318 -1.80 -1.74 15.33
CA ALA A 318 -1.13 -0.60 15.96
C ALA A 318 -2.07 0.08 16.96
N ILE A 319 -3.33 0.34 16.60
CA ILE A 319 -4.33 0.94 17.50
C ILE A 319 -4.62 0.04 18.71
N ILE A 320 -4.76 -1.28 18.50
CA ILE A 320 -4.99 -2.24 19.59
C ILE A 320 -3.79 -2.28 20.53
N LEU A 321 -2.56 -2.28 20.01
CA LEU A 321 -1.34 -2.25 20.79
C LEU A 321 -1.17 -0.92 21.55
N LEU A 322 -1.55 0.21 20.95
CA LEU A 322 -1.60 1.51 21.63
C LEU A 322 -2.58 1.49 22.81
N ALA A 323 -3.76 0.90 22.62
CA ALA A 323 -4.74 0.73 23.70
C ALA A 323 -4.22 -0.20 24.81
N ALA A 324 -3.53 -1.28 24.45
CA ALA A 324 -2.91 -2.20 25.41
C ALA A 324 -1.78 -1.53 26.21
N LEU A 325 -0.94 -0.71 25.57
CA LEU A 325 0.08 0.10 26.24
C LEU A 325 -0.54 1.15 27.17
N ALA A 326 -1.61 1.82 26.74
CA ALA A 326 -2.33 2.79 27.55
C ALA A 326 -2.96 2.14 28.80
N TRP A 327 -3.51 0.93 28.64
CA TRP A 327 -4.04 0.12 29.74
C TRP A 327 -2.96 -0.26 30.75
N LEU A 328 -1.80 -0.73 30.26
CA LEU A 328 -0.66 -1.09 31.10
C LEU A 328 -0.08 0.12 31.85
N ASN A 329 -0.15 1.31 31.23
CA ASN A 329 0.37 2.53 31.81
C ASN A 329 -0.44 2.98 33.05
N ARG A 330 -1.78 2.96 32.99
CA ARG A 330 -2.62 3.72 33.95
C ARG A 330 -3.12 2.97 35.20
N GLY A 331 -2.53 1.82 35.54
CA GLY A 331 -2.61 1.17 36.85
C GLY A 331 -3.94 1.24 37.62
N SER A 332 -4.08 2.22 38.53
CA SER A 332 -5.22 2.37 39.46
C SER A 332 -6.39 3.21 38.92
N GLN A 333 -6.16 4.08 37.93
CA GLN A 333 -7.21 4.94 37.33
C GLN A 333 -7.92 4.28 36.13
N VAL A 334 -7.56 3.03 35.79
CA VAL A 334 -8.11 2.27 34.66
C VAL A 334 -9.64 2.20 34.68
N ARG A 335 -10.28 2.13 35.86
CA ARG A 335 -11.74 1.98 35.98
C ARG A 335 -12.52 3.16 35.39
N LEU A 336 -12.01 4.38 35.50
CA LEU A 336 -12.68 5.57 34.96
C LEU A 336 -12.48 5.72 33.44
N LEU A 337 -11.39 5.15 32.90
CA LEU A 337 -10.96 5.29 31.51
C LEU A 337 -11.24 4.04 30.65
N TRP A 338 -11.78 2.99 31.26
CA TRP A 338 -12.13 1.73 30.59
C TRP A 338 -13.02 1.90 29.34
N PRO A 339 -14.09 2.74 29.33
CA PRO A 339 -14.92 2.88 28.12
C PRO A 339 -14.15 3.46 26.93
N ARG A 340 -13.17 4.34 27.18
CA ARG A 340 -12.32 4.95 26.15
C ARG A 340 -11.37 3.91 25.52
N LEU A 341 -10.76 3.07 26.37
CA LEU A 341 -9.89 1.98 25.92
C LEU A 341 -10.69 0.95 25.11
N LEU A 342 -11.88 0.57 25.60
CA LEU A 342 -12.75 -0.37 24.91
C LEU A 342 -13.14 0.16 23.51
N TYR A 343 -13.59 1.41 23.42
CA TYR A 343 -13.93 2.05 22.15
C TYR A 343 -12.75 2.03 21.16
N THR A 344 -11.55 2.34 21.62
CA THR A 344 -10.33 2.31 20.80
C THR A 344 -10.02 0.90 20.29
N THR A 345 -10.14 -0.13 21.14
CA THR A 345 -9.92 -1.52 20.72
C THR A 345 -10.99 -2.03 19.75
N ILE A 346 -12.24 -1.59 19.90
CA ILE A 346 -13.33 -1.94 18.97
C ILE A 346 -13.05 -1.36 17.59
N ILE A 347 -12.67 -0.07 17.52
CA ILE A 347 -12.32 0.56 16.23
C ILE A 347 -11.08 -0.08 15.61
N GLY A 348 -10.03 -0.34 16.40
CA GLY A 348 -8.84 -1.04 15.91
C GLY A 348 -9.16 -2.43 15.35
N SER A 349 -10.05 -3.17 16.01
CA SER A 349 -10.52 -4.47 15.55
C SER A 349 -11.38 -4.35 14.27
N ALA A 350 -12.26 -3.35 14.20
CA ALA A 350 -13.06 -3.08 13.01
C ALA A 350 -12.19 -2.73 11.79
N LEU A 351 -11.14 -1.92 11.98
CA LEU A 351 -10.17 -1.61 10.93
C LEU A 351 -9.39 -2.85 10.50
N ALA A 352 -8.96 -3.71 11.42
CA ALA A 352 -8.31 -4.97 11.07
C ALA A 352 -9.25 -5.91 10.29
N LEU A 353 -10.54 -5.94 10.65
CA LEU A 353 -11.55 -6.74 9.96
C LEU A 353 -11.83 -6.26 8.53
N LEU A 354 -11.57 -4.99 8.18
CA LEU A 354 -11.68 -4.52 6.79
C LEU A 354 -10.75 -5.29 5.85
N ALA A 355 -9.64 -5.85 6.33
CA ALA A 355 -8.79 -6.72 5.52
C ALA A 355 -9.53 -7.96 4.98
N THR A 356 -10.58 -8.42 5.66
CA THR A 356 -11.40 -9.58 5.23
C THR A 356 -12.30 -9.27 4.05
N MET A 357 -12.48 -8.00 3.69
CA MET A 357 -13.26 -7.57 2.52
C MET A 357 -12.76 -8.21 1.22
N VAL A 358 -11.47 -8.56 1.17
CA VAL A 358 -10.81 -9.26 0.07
C VAL A 358 -11.45 -10.63 -0.26
N LEU A 359 -12.19 -11.23 0.67
CA LEU A 359 -12.93 -12.48 0.42
C LEU A 359 -14.10 -12.29 -0.56
N ASN A 360 -14.61 -11.06 -0.70
CA ASN A 360 -15.67 -10.71 -1.64
C ASN A 360 -15.13 -9.80 -2.74
N VAL A 361 -14.86 -10.38 -3.92
CA VAL A 361 -14.20 -9.70 -5.05
C VAL A 361 -14.95 -8.44 -5.48
N ASP A 362 -16.27 -8.49 -5.60
CA ASP A 362 -17.06 -7.35 -6.11
C ASP A 362 -17.04 -6.14 -5.17
N HIS A 363 -17.10 -6.39 -3.86
CA HIS A 363 -17.09 -5.32 -2.88
C HIS A 363 -15.70 -4.68 -2.78
N VAL A 364 -14.64 -5.50 -2.71
CA VAL A 364 -13.28 -4.97 -2.55
C VAL A 364 -12.84 -4.19 -3.79
N VAL A 365 -13.22 -4.62 -4.99
CA VAL A 365 -12.89 -3.90 -6.24
C VAL A 365 -13.56 -2.52 -6.24
N ASN A 366 -14.85 -2.43 -5.90
CA ASN A 366 -15.54 -1.14 -5.82
C ASN A 366 -14.94 -0.21 -4.76
N PHE A 367 -14.54 -0.76 -3.61
CA PHE A 367 -13.93 0.02 -2.54
C PHE A 367 -12.54 0.53 -2.93
N VAL A 368 -11.74 -0.30 -3.59
CA VAL A 368 -10.36 0.01 -3.94
C VAL A 368 -10.22 0.86 -5.21
N LEU A 369 -11.20 0.79 -6.11
CA LEU A 369 -11.34 1.74 -7.21
C LEU A 369 -11.89 3.10 -6.74
N GLY A 370 -12.46 3.14 -5.53
CA GLY A 370 -12.96 4.34 -4.89
C GLY A 370 -11.88 5.11 -4.12
N PRO A 371 -12.07 6.41 -3.87
CA PRO A 371 -11.12 7.22 -3.08
C PRO A 371 -11.27 7.02 -1.55
N TRP A 372 -11.95 5.96 -1.11
CA TRP A 372 -12.43 5.82 0.27
C TRP A 372 -11.46 5.13 1.23
N ILE A 373 -10.38 4.52 0.73
CA ILE A 373 -9.42 3.75 1.56
C ILE A 373 -8.88 4.59 2.72
N LEU A 374 -8.21 5.71 2.44
CA LEU A 374 -7.64 6.56 3.47
C LEU A 374 -8.68 7.41 4.23
N PRO A 375 -9.73 7.98 3.60
CA PRO A 375 -10.79 8.66 4.34
C PRO A 375 -11.46 7.80 5.41
N THR A 376 -11.73 6.51 5.14
CA THR A 376 -12.33 5.61 6.13
C THR A 376 -11.44 5.48 7.37
N VAL A 377 -10.13 5.28 7.17
CA VAL A 377 -9.16 5.21 8.28
C VAL A 377 -9.06 6.53 9.03
N ALA A 378 -8.99 7.66 8.30
CA ALA A 378 -8.90 8.99 8.89
C ALA A 378 -10.12 9.29 9.77
N LEU A 379 -11.32 8.95 9.33
CA LEU A 379 -12.57 9.12 10.09
C LEU A 379 -12.60 8.22 11.34
N CYS A 380 -12.15 6.98 11.24
CA CYS A 380 -12.04 6.09 12.40
C CYS A 380 -11.06 6.63 13.46
N LEU A 381 -9.89 7.10 13.03
CA LEU A 381 -8.90 7.71 13.93
C LEU A 381 -9.38 9.04 14.52
N PHE A 382 -10.07 9.86 13.72
CA PHE A 382 -10.71 11.08 14.20
C PHE A 382 -11.76 10.79 15.28
N GLY A 383 -12.58 9.75 15.10
CA GLY A 383 -13.51 9.27 16.11
C GLY A 383 -12.81 8.87 17.42
N ILE A 384 -11.69 8.16 17.34
CA ILE A 384 -10.86 7.82 18.51
C ILE A 384 -10.37 9.10 19.20
N VAL A 385 -9.82 10.06 18.45
CA VAL A 385 -9.31 11.32 19.00
C VAL A 385 -10.42 12.13 19.68
N ILE A 386 -11.61 12.22 19.09
CA ILE A 386 -12.75 12.91 19.71
C ILE A 386 -13.14 12.21 21.00
N ALA A 387 -13.37 10.89 20.96
CA ALA A 387 -13.74 10.11 22.14
C ALA A 387 -12.70 10.25 23.27
N ASN A 388 -11.44 10.41 22.90
CA ASN A 388 -10.33 10.63 23.81
C ASN A 388 -10.34 12.04 24.44
N SER A 389 -10.79 13.06 23.70
CA SER A 389 -10.82 14.46 24.11
C SER A 389 -12.01 14.84 25.03
N VAL A 390 -13.10 14.06 25.00
CA VAL A 390 -14.30 14.33 25.80
C VAL A 390 -13.99 14.09 27.29
N LYS A 391 -13.98 15.16 28.08
CA LYS A 391 -13.81 15.07 29.55
C LYS A 391 -15.03 14.37 30.15
N LEU A 392 -14.81 13.23 30.81
CA LEU A 392 -15.84 12.56 31.59
C LEU A 392 -16.30 13.48 32.74
N PRO A 393 -17.62 13.66 32.95
CA PRO A 393 -18.15 14.45 34.06
C PRO A 393 -17.80 13.74 35.37
N GLY A 394 -16.99 14.38 36.21
CA GLY A 394 -16.48 13.81 37.45
C GLY A 394 -15.21 14.47 37.99
N ARG A 395 -14.54 15.31 37.19
CA ARG A 395 -13.45 16.19 37.68
C ARG A 395 -14.03 17.36 38.47
N SER A 396 -14.65 17.10 39.63
CA SER A 396 -14.99 18.16 40.59
C SER A 396 -13.70 18.66 41.24
N SER A 397 -13.26 19.86 40.85
CA SER A 397 -12.62 20.96 41.61
C SER A 397 -11.62 20.73 42.76
N TRP A 398 -11.29 19.50 43.17
CA TRP A 398 -10.43 19.23 44.32
C TRP A 398 -8.93 19.17 43.98
N SER A 399 -8.55 19.16 42.70
CA SER A 399 -7.13 19.16 42.31
C SER A 399 -6.53 20.55 42.10
N GLU A 400 -7.34 21.61 42.01
CA GLU A 400 -6.84 22.98 41.84
C GLU A 400 -6.36 23.61 43.17
N SER A 401 -6.75 23.06 44.32
CA SER A 401 -6.30 23.56 45.63
C SER A 401 -4.93 23.05 46.07
N GLN A 402 -4.36 22.02 45.41
CA GLN A 402 -3.02 21.51 45.74
C GLN A 402 -1.90 22.08 44.87
N THR A 403 -2.23 22.66 43.70
CA THR A 403 -1.24 23.31 42.81
C THR A 403 -0.89 24.75 43.20
N GLN A 404 -1.45 25.30 44.29
CA GLN A 404 -1.06 26.62 44.83
C GLN A 404 -0.20 26.55 46.11
N ARG A 405 0.30 25.37 46.48
CA ARG A 405 1.19 25.21 47.64
C ARG A 405 2.46 24.42 47.31
N TRP A 406 3.19 24.79 46.27
CA TRP A 406 4.65 24.57 46.17
C TRP A 406 5.25 25.64 45.26
#